data_AF-A0A2C9CRM0-F1
#
_entry.id   AF-A0A2C9CRM0-F1
#
_cell.length_a   1.000
_cell.length_b   1.000
_cell.length_c   1.000
_cell.angle_alpha   90.00
_cell.angle_beta   90.00
_cell.angle_gamma   90.00
#
_symmetry.space_group_name_H-M   'P 1'
#
loop_
_entity.id
_entity.type
_entity.pdbx_description
1 polymer ?
#
loop_
_entity_poly.entity_id
_entity_poly.type
_entity_poly.pdbx_seq_one_letter_code
_entity_poly.pdbx_strand_id
1 'polypeptide(L)'
;MASSEPFDIEAALAAVASDGARGGLTTPAERLRDLPRMSLRDHEKYVSLTMEFRCNLRCLHCMIEGTMDRLAPTTDETFSRILADQTEHGRWEGLVLTGSEVTLRRDLPDLAKRARAAGFKHVRIQTHGMHLARTDYADRLIDAGVDEFFISVAGSDAESHDRIVQVKGAWDKMLRGMDHLDSYDHVKMISNSVVTQLSYPLLPAMVDALAHLKRLVQMEFWTYFPMAETDEKGLAARNTDILPPLRMAIARARELGRFVEVKNFPECLLGQQADALVNAQPLLVIDPEFWTEFDRNDFHQCPHREVCKSTECLGLSAAYVAKFGDERDLLRPLT
;
A
#
# COMPACT_ATOMS: atom_id res chain seq x y z
N MET A 1 -20.80 -2.82 17.69
CA MET A 1 -20.06 -1.85 18.54
C MET A 1 -18.60 -2.24 18.43
N ALA A 2 -17.78 -1.43 17.78
CA ALA A 2 -16.34 -1.67 17.73
C ALA A 2 -15.79 -1.50 19.16
N SER A 3 -14.93 -2.42 19.60
CA SER A 3 -14.22 -2.30 20.87
C SER A 3 -13.51 -0.94 20.91
N SER A 4 -13.73 -0.18 21.98
CA SER A 4 -13.12 1.14 22.22
C SER A 4 -11.75 1.03 22.88
N GLU A 5 -11.19 -0.18 23.03
CA GLU A 5 -9.86 -0.36 23.59
C GLU A 5 -8.78 -0.04 22.53
N PRO A 6 -7.71 0.68 22.91
CA PRO A 6 -6.59 0.94 22.03
C PRO A 6 -5.95 -0.36 21.53
N PHE A 7 -5.53 -0.37 20.26
CA PHE A 7 -4.77 -1.49 19.70
C PHE A 7 -3.43 -1.66 20.44
N ASP A 8 -3.20 -2.86 20.98
CA ASP A 8 -1.98 -3.21 21.70
C ASP A 8 -0.88 -3.66 20.72
N ILE A 9 -0.04 -2.72 20.30
CA ILE A 9 1.05 -2.95 19.34
C ILE A 9 2.14 -3.86 19.91
N GLU A 10 2.44 -3.79 21.21
CA GLU A 10 3.48 -4.61 21.84
C GLU A 10 3.04 -6.08 21.88
N ALA A 11 1.77 -6.33 22.24
CA ALA A 11 1.20 -7.66 22.16
C ALA A 11 1.14 -8.20 20.72
N ALA A 12 0.90 -7.33 19.72
CA ALA A 12 0.91 -7.72 18.31
C ALA A 12 2.33 -8.07 17.81
N LEU A 13 3.34 -7.30 18.20
CA LEU A 13 4.75 -7.61 17.88
C LEU A 13 5.21 -8.91 18.54
N ALA A 14 4.86 -9.11 19.81
CA ALA A 14 5.16 -10.34 20.55
C ALA A 14 4.48 -11.57 19.92
N ALA A 15 3.24 -11.43 19.45
CA ALA A 15 2.52 -12.49 18.74
C ALA A 15 3.18 -12.89 17.42
N VAL A 16 3.65 -11.91 16.66
CA VAL A 16 4.36 -12.18 15.40
C VAL A 16 5.68 -12.88 15.68
N ALA A 17 6.45 -12.47 16.69
CA ALA A 17 7.74 -13.05 17.10
C ALA A 17 8.65 -13.43 15.91
N SER A 18 8.67 -12.58 14.89
CA SER A 18 9.50 -12.70 13.69
C SER A 18 10.49 -11.56 13.68
N ASP A 19 11.76 -11.88 13.49
CA ASP A 19 12.77 -10.87 13.19
C ASP A 19 12.27 -10.06 11.98
N GLY A 20 12.41 -8.72 12.04
CA GLY A 20 11.97 -7.83 10.96
C GLY A 20 10.50 -7.42 10.98
N ALA A 21 9.67 -7.86 11.94
CA ALA A 21 8.32 -7.32 12.06
C ALA A 21 8.36 -5.84 12.45
N ARG A 22 7.82 -4.94 11.60
CA ARG A 22 7.68 -3.51 11.91
C ARG A 22 6.23 -3.08 11.68
N GLY A 23 5.63 -2.39 12.65
CA GLY A 23 4.32 -1.78 12.53
C GLY A 23 4.46 -0.27 12.41
N GLY A 24 3.82 0.31 11.38
CA GLY A 24 3.83 1.75 11.14
C GLY A 24 5.21 2.34 10.79
N LEU A 25 5.31 3.01 9.65
CA LEU A 25 6.37 3.99 9.48
C LEU A 25 5.97 5.25 10.26
N THR A 26 6.58 5.42 11.44
CA THR A 26 6.84 6.70 12.16
C THR A 26 5.79 7.29 13.10
N THR A 27 4.72 6.58 13.47
CA THR A 27 3.73 7.10 14.43
C THR A 27 3.54 6.16 15.63
N PRO A 28 3.81 6.58 16.88
CA PRO A 28 3.47 5.81 18.07
C PRO A 28 1.97 5.49 18.10
N ALA A 29 1.61 4.25 18.45
CA ALA A 29 0.23 3.75 18.43
C ALA A 29 -0.77 4.62 19.21
N GLU A 30 -0.27 5.37 20.20
CA GLU A 30 -1.04 6.27 21.04
C GLU A 30 -1.65 7.47 20.28
N ARG A 31 -1.07 7.89 19.15
CA ARG A 31 -1.52 9.05 18.35
C ARG A 31 -2.49 8.70 17.22
N LEU A 32 -2.86 7.44 17.08
CA LEU A 32 -3.71 6.95 16.00
C LEU A 32 -5.20 7.35 16.15
N ARG A 33 -5.61 7.83 17.34
CA ARG A 33 -7.02 8.00 17.74
C ARG A 33 -7.70 9.32 17.34
N ASP A 34 -6.94 10.37 17.05
CA ASP A 34 -7.49 11.75 16.96
C ASP A 34 -7.51 12.36 15.55
N LEU A 35 -7.10 11.62 14.51
CA LEU A 35 -7.15 12.10 13.13
C LEU A 35 -8.51 11.78 12.50
N PRO A 36 -9.17 12.72 11.80
CA PRO A 36 -10.31 12.39 10.92
C PRO A 36 -9.79 11.55 9.75
N ARG A 37 -9.65 10.25 9.97
CA ARG A 37 -9.17 9.30 8.97
C ARG A 37 -10.30 9.03 7.98
N MET A 38 -10.21 9.63 6.80
CA MET A 38 -10.94 9.15 5.63
C MET A 38 -10.15 8.02 4.96
N SER A 39 -9.85 6.96 5.72
CA SER A 39 -9.34 5.69 5.21
C SER A 39 -10.42 4.62 5.40
N LEU A 40 -10.46 3.63 4.52
CA LEU A 40 -11.37 2.50 4.64
C LEU A 40 -11.22 1.78 5.98
N ARG A 41 -10.01 1.77 6.57
CA ARG A 41 -9.67 0.98 7.76
C ARG A 41 -8.62 1.65 8.65
N ASP A 42 -8.66 1.31 9.93
CA ASP A 42 -7.56 1.54 10.84
C ASP A 42 -6.45 0.52 10.53
N HIS A 43 -5.35 0.99 9.90
CA HIS A 43 -4.22 0.14 9.50
C HIS A 43 -3.67 -0.70 10.66
N GLU A 44 -3.68 -0.16 11.88
CA GLU A 44 -3.27 -0.86 13.11
C GLU A 44 -4.05 -2.16 13.39
N LYS A 45 -5.28 -2.28 12.91
CA LYS A 45 -6.11 -3.48 13.10
C LYS A 45 -5.82 -4.58 12.09
N TYR A 46 -4.81 -4.41 11.25
CA TYR A 46 -4.39 -5.37 10.24
C TYR A 46 -2.97 -5.86 10.51
N VAL A 47 -2.73 -7.12 10.19
CA VAL A 47 -1.39 -7.71 10.07
C VAL A 47 -1.16 -8.13 8.63
N SER A 48 0.02 -7.84 8.09
CA SER A 48 0.40 -8.07 6.70
C SER A 48 1.57 -9.04 6.61
N LEU A 49 1.41 -10.10 5.84
CA LEU A 49 2.42 -11.15 5.69
C LEU A 49 2.90 -11.19 4.25
N THR A 50 4.21 -11.09 4.07
CA THR A 50 4.86 -11.19 2.76
C THR A 50 5.03 -12.66 2.39
N MET A 51 4.13 -13.19 1.57
CA MET A 51 4.00 -14.63 1.28
C MET A 51 4.69 -15.08 0.00
N GLU A 52 5.16 -14.18 -0.86
CA GLU A 52 5.71 -14.51 -2.18
C GLU A 52 6.66 -13.41 -2.65
N PHE A 53 7.80 -13.78 -3.26
CA PHE A 53 8.73 -12.81 -3.86
C PHE A 53 8.85 -12.93 -5.38
N ARG A 54 8.30 -13.99 -5.98
CA ARG A 54 8.23 -14.10 -7.44
C ARG A 54 7.18 -13.14 -7.99
N CYS A 55 7.47 -12.59 -9.16
CA CYS A 55 6.55 -11.75 -9.91
C CYS A 55 6.63 -12.09 -11.40
N ASN A 56 5.50 -11.96 -12.08
CA ASN A 56 5.38 -12.11 -13.53
C ASN A 56 5.28 -10.75 -14.27
N LEU A 57 5.56 -9.65 -13.57
CA LEU A 57 5.80 -8.32 -14.13
C LEU A 57 7.27 -7.91 -14.02
N ARG A 58 7.66 -6.85 -14.73
CA ARG A 58 8.98 -6.21 -14.65
C ARG A 58 8.83 -4.69 -14.55
N CYS A 59 8.06 -4.24 -13.55
CA CYS A 59 7.68 -2.83 -13.44
C CYS A 59 8.91 -1.92 -13.31
N LEU A 60 8.94 -0.85 -14.11
CA LEU A 60 10.06 0.11 -14.09
C LEU A 60 10.25 0.73 -12.70
N HIS A 61 9.16 0.97 -11.98
CA HIS A 61 9.13 1.53 -10.63
C HIS A 61 9.22 0.49 -9.50
N CYS A 62 9.54 -0.78 -9.81
CA CYS A 62 9.63 -1.80 -8.76
C CYS A 62 10.77 -1.46 -7.80
N MET A 63 10.43 -1.31 -6.52
CA MET A 63 11.37 -0.94 -5.44
C MET A 63 12.14 -2.15 -4.90
N ILE A 64 11.62 -3.36 -5.09
CA ILE A 64 12.22 -4.61 -4.58
C ILE A 64 12.86 -5.46 -5.68
N GLU A 65 12.95 -4.97 -6.92
CA GLU A 65 13.41 -5.75 -8.07
C GLU A 65 14.77 -6.43 -7.84
N GLY A 66 15.72 -5.72 -7.22
CA GLY A 66 17.07 -6.23 -6.93
C GLY A 66 17.17 -7.11 -5.68
N THR A 67 16.08 -7.32 -4.94
CA THR A 67 16.08 -8.07 -3.68
C THR A 67 15.20 -9.31 -3.70
N MET A 68 14.27 -9.43 -4.64
CA MET A 68 13.31 -10.55 -4.72
C MET A 68 13.97 -11.94 -4.71
N ASP A 69 15.18 -12.08 -5.26
CA ASP A 69 15.88 -13.38 -5.33
C ASP A 69 16.55 -13.80 -4.01
N ARG A 70 16.72 -12.87 -3.05
CA ARG A 70 17.37 -13.15 -1.75
C ARG A 70 16.41 -13.08 -0.55
N LEU A 71 15.32 -12.32 -0.65
CA LEU A 71 14.33 -12.23 0.43
C LEU A 71 13.51 -13.53 0.55
N ALA A 72 13.28 -13.98 1.78
CA ALA A 72 12.52 -15.18 2.08
C ALA A 72 11.06 -14.86 2.44
N PRO A 73 10.06 -15.55 1.84
CA PRO A 73 8.68 -15.41 2.24
C PRO A 73 8.46 -15.76 3.73
N THR A 74 7.39 -15.24 4.31
CA THR A 74 6.94 -15.63 5.65
C THR A 74 6.74 -17.14 5.72
N THR A 75 7.30 -17.77 6.76
CA THR A 75 7.28 -19.22 6.93
C THR A 75 5.89 -19.71 7.36
N ASP A 76 5.59 -20.98 7.08
CA ASP A 76 4.37 -21.63 7.54
C ASP A 76 4.26 -21.68 9.07
N GLU A 77 5.40 -21.73 9.77
CA GLU A 77 5.48 -21.68 11.23
C GLU A 77 5.00 -20.31 11.74
N THR A 78 5.56 -19.21 11.22
CA THR A 78 5.15 -17.84 11.59
C THR A 78 3.68 -17.61 11.24
N PHE A 79 3.22 -18.06 10.07
CA PHE A 79 1.81 -17.97 9.71
C PHE A 79 0.92 -18.73 10.70
N SER A 80 1.28 -19.97 11.04
CA SER A 80 0.50 -20.80 11.98
C SER A 80 0.46 -20.21 13.39
N ARG A 81 1.55 -19.59 13.84
CA ARG A 81 1.59 -18.85 15.11
C ARG A 81 0.61 -17.68 15.11
N ILE A 82 0.61 -16.85 14.05
CA ILE A 82 -0.34 -15.73 13.91
C ILE A 82 -1.79 -16.20 13.89
N LEU A 83 -2.10 -17.35 13.25
CA LEU A 83 -3.45 -17.90 13.26
C LEU A 83 -3.88 -18.41 14.64
N ALA A 84 -3.01 -19.11 15.37
CA ALA A 84 -3.30 -19.59 16.72
C ALA A 84 -3.56 -18.42 17.67
N ASP A 85 -2.71 -17.42 17.57
CA ASP A 85 -2.76 -16.18 18.32
C ASP A 85 -4.05 -15.38 18.04
N GLN A 86 -4.44 -15.25 16.77
CA GLN A 86 -5.72 -14.67 16.38
C GLN A 86 -6.91 -15.46 16.94
N THR A 87 -6.84 -16.80 16.94
CA THR A 87 -7.92 -17.66 17.43
C THR A 87 -8.14 -17.49 18.94
N GLU A 88 -7.05 -17.36 19.70
CA GLU A 88 -7.11 -17.25 21.15
C GLU A 88 -7.55 -15.85 21.62
N HIS A 89 -7.12 -14.79 20.92
CA HIS A 89 -7.26 -13.42 21.43
C HIS A 89 -8.00 -12.45 20.51
N GLY A 90 -8.23 -12.79 19.24
CA GLY A 90 -8.92 -11.92 18.29
C GLY A 90 -8.22 -10.58 18.03
N ARG A 91 -6.88 -10.57 18.00
CA ARG A 91 -6.04 -9.36 17.96
C ARG A 91 -6.33 -8.43 16.79
N TRP A 92 -6.54 -8.98 15.61
CA TRP A 92 -6.68 -8.22 14.38
C TRP A 92 -8.09 -8.33 13.82
N GLU A 93 -8.52 -7.28 13.12
CA GLU A 93 -9.73 -7.34 12.29
C GLU A 93 -9.45 -8.01 10.94
N GLY A 94 -8.26 -7.78 10.38
CA GLY A 94 -7.92 -8.29 9.05
C GLY A 94 -6.50 -8.79 8.87
N LEU A 95 -6.35 -9.70 7.91
CA LEU A 95 -5.08 -10.25 7.46
C LEU A 95 -4.81 -9.78 6.02
N VAL A 96 -3.63 -9.26 5.75
CA VAL A 96 -3.15 -8.98 4.39
C VAL A 96 -2.16 -10.05 3.96
N LEU A 97 -2.46 -10.73 2.86
CA LEU A 97 -1.54 -11.63 2.18
C LEU A 97 -0.92 -10.87 1.01
N THR A 98 0.37 -10.55 1.12
CA THR A 98 1.10 -9.73 0.15
C THR A 98 2.37 -10.46 -0.33
N GLY A 99 3.22 -9.74 -1.03
CA GLY A 99 4.38 -10.24 -1.75
C GLY A 99 4.67 -9.37 -2.95
N SER A 100 5.51 -9.89 -3.85
CA SER A 100 5.66 -9.32 -5.19
C SER A 100 4.38 -9.59 -6.02
N GLU A 101 4.00 -10.85 -6.20
CA GLU A 101 2.69 -11.21 -6.75
C GLU A 101 2.11 -12.46 -6.05
N VAL A 102 1.24 -12.22 -5.07
CA VAL A 102 0.68 -13.28 -4.22
C VAL A 102 -0.18 -14.28 -5.01
N THR A 103 -0.80 -13.88 -6.13
CA THR A 103 -1.65 -14.77 -6.94
C THR A 103 -0.86 -15.79 -7.78
N LEU A 104 0.47 -15.82 -7.67
CA LEU A 104 1.29 -16.93 -8.17
C LEU A 104 1.24 -18.16 -7.25
N ARG A 105 0.84 -17.98 -5.98
CA ARG A 105 0.70 -19.08 -5.02
C ARG A 105 -0.52 -19.95 -5.34
N ARG A 106 -0.27 -21.26 -5.49
CA ARG A 106 -1.34 -22.25 -5.76
C ARG A 106 -2.23 -22.51 -4.55
N ASP A 107 -1.67 -22.34 -3.35
CA ASP A 107 -2.31 -22.57 -2.06
C ASP A 107 -2.96 -21.30 -1.48
N LEU A 108 -2.96 -20.17 -2.20
CA LEU A 108 -3.54 -18.91 -1.72
C LEU A 108 -5.00 -19.03 -1.24
N PRO A 109 -5.92 -19.74 -1.95
CA PRO A 109 -7.26 -19.97 -1.42
C PRO A 109 -7.27 -20.74 -0.08
N ASP A 110 -6.35 -21.68 0.14
CA ASP A 110 -6.32 -22.44 1.38
C ASP A 110 -5.77 -21.59 2.54
N LEU A 111 -4.81 -20.70 2.28
CA LEU A 111 -4.34 -19.71 3.25
C LEU A 111 -5.48 -18.78 3.69
N ALA A 112 -6.29 -18.28 2.75
CA ALA A 112 -7.44 -17.43 3.04
C ALA A 112 -8.50 -18.16 3.89
N LYS A 113 -8.81 -19.42 3.57
CA LYS A 113 -9.73 -20.25 4.38
C LYS A 113 -9.24 -20.43 5.81
N ARG A 114 -7.94 -20.73 5.98
CA ARG A 114 -7.32 -20.87 7.30
C ARG A 114 -7.40 -19.57 8.09
N ALA A 115 -7.20 -18.42 7.44
CA ALA A 115 -7.35 -17.12 8.08
C ALA A 115 -8.80 -16.85 8.53
N ARG A 116 -9.80 -17.11 7.69
CA ARG A 116 -11.21 -16.99 8.11
C ARG A 116 -11.55 -17.93 9.26
N ALA A 117 -11.06 -19.18 9.22
CA ALA A 117 -11.27 -20.16 10.28
C ALA A 117 -10.63 -19.73 11.61
N ALA A 118 -9.52 -18.99 11.56
CA ALA A 118 -8.87 -18.40 12.74
C ALA A 118 -9.61 -17.16 13.30
N GLY A 119 -10.65 -16.67 12.63
CA GLY A 119 -11.47 -15.56 13.12
C GLY A 119 -11.13 -14.18 12.56
N PHE A 120 -10.29 -14.09 11.51
CA PHE A 120 -10.11 -12.82 10.78
C PHE A 120 -11.43 -12.42 10.10
N LYS A 121 -11.89 -11.18 10.35
CA LYS A 121 -13.13 -10.65 9.75
C LYS A 121 -12.93 -10.27 8.28
N HIS A 122 -11.71 -9.88 7.92
CA HIS A 122 -11.32 -9.49 6.56
C HIS A 122 -10.05 -10.23 6.15
N VAL A 123 -10.00 -10.67 4.90
CA VAL A 123 -8.78 -11.19 4.28
C VAL A 123 -8.55 -10.39 3.01
N ARG A 124 -7.42 -9.68 3.00
CA ARG A 124 -6.98 -8.84 1.89
C ARG A 124 -5.86 -9.51 1.13
N ILE A 125 -5.89 -9.41 -0.19
CA ILE A 125 -4.71 -9.71 -1.01
C ILE A 125 -4.15 -8.44 -1.68
N GLN A 126 -2.83 -8.36 -1.83
CA GLN A 126 -2.16 -7.35 -2.64
C GLN A 126 -1.63 -7.99 -3.93
N THR A 127 -1.99 -7.43 -5.08
CA THR A 127 -1.74 -8.04 -6.40
C THR A 127 -1.72 -6.97 -7.51
N HIS A 128 -1.04 -7.25 -8.61
CA HIS A 128 -1.19 -6.46 -9.84
C HIS A 128 -2.43 -6.85 -10.68
N GLY A 129 -3.23 -7.81 -10.20
CA GLY A 129 -4.59 -8.07 -10.69
C GLY A 129 -4.73 -8.88 -11.97
N MET A 130 -3.67 -9.09 -12.76
CA MET A 130 -3.80 -9.77 -14.06
C MET A 130 -4.37 -11.19 -13.95
N HIS A 131 -4.03 -11.92 -12.88
CA HIS A 131 -4.51 -13.28 -12.67
C HIS A 131 -5.99 -13.36 -12.30
N LEU A 132 -6.58 -12.25 -11.84
CA LEU A 132 -8.00 -12.13 -11.51
C LEU A 132 -8.89 -12.09 -12.77
N ALA A 133 -8.30 -11.85 -13.95
CA ALA A 133 -9.00 -11.98 -15.23
C ALA A 133 -9.52 -13.41 -15.50
N ARG A 134 -8.95 -14.41 -14.82
CA ARG A 134 -9.46 -15.79 -14.78
C ARG A 134 -10.54 -15.83 -13.71
N THR A 135 -11.79 -15.63 -14.13
CA THR A 135 -12.92 -15.43 -13.22
C THR A 135 -13.13 -16.62 -12.29
N ASP A 136 -12.92 -17.85 -12.76
CA ASP A 136 -12.93 -19.07 -11.94
C ASP A 136 -11.93 -19.03 -10.78
N TYR A 137 -10.74 -18.45 -11.00
CA TYR A 137 -9.74 -18.28 -9.98
C TYR A 137 -10.11 -17.16 -9.00
N ALA A 138 -10.66 -16.05 -9.49
CA ALA A 138 -11.16 -14.97 -8.64
C ALA A 138 -12.32 -15.45 -7.74
N ASP A 139 -13.26 -16.21 -8.29
CA ASP A 139 -14.38 -16.81 -7.55
C ASP A 139 -13.87 -17.71 -6.42
N ARG A 140 -12.88 -18.56 -6.72
CA ARG A 140 -12.25 -19.42 -5.70
C ARG A 140 -11.59 -18.65 -4.55
N LEU A 141 -11.06 -17.45 -4.81
CA LEU A 141 -10.50 -16.59 -3.77
C LEU A 141 -11.62 -15.98 -2.90
N ILE A 142 -12.70 -15.51 -3.53
CA ILE A 142 -13.87 -14.98 -2.83
C ILE A 142 -14.53 -16.07 -1.97
N ASP A 143 -14.76 -17.26 -2.52
CA ASP A 143 -15.31 -18.42 -1.81
C ASP A 143 -14.41 -18.88 -0.65
N ALA A 144 -13.10 -18.69 -0.78
CA ALA A 144 -12.14 -18.93 0.28
C ALA A 144 -12.16 -17.86 1.39
N GLY A 145 -12.86 -16.75 1.15
CA GLY A 145 -13.09 -15.67 2.10
C GLY A 145 -12.21 -14.44 1.92
N VAL A 146 -11.56 -14.28 0.76
CA VAL A 146 -10.94 -13.00 0.37
C VAL A 146 -12.06 -12.01 0.03
N ASP A 147 -12.14 -10.92 0.77
CA ASP A 147 -13.16 -9.88 0.60
C ASP A 147 -12.57 -8.50 0.30
N GLU A 148 -11.25 -8.35 0.40
CA GLU A 148 -10.54 -7.11 0.07
C GLU A 148 -9.44 -7.36 -0.97
N PHE A 149 -9.43 -6.55 -2.04
CA PHE A 149 -8.47 -6.68 -3.14
C PHE A 149 -7.74 -5.35 -3.33
N PHE A 150 -6.45 -5.34 -3.02
CA PHE A 150 -5.58 -4.19 -3.18
C PHE A 150 -4.79 -4.35 -4.48
N ILE A 151 -5.15 -3.56 -5.49
CA ILE A 151 -4.76 -3.76 -6.88
C ILE A 151 -3.85 -2.64 -7.38
N SER A 152 -2.67 -3.01 -7.87
CA SER A 152 -1.72 -2.04 -8.42
C SER A 152 -2.10 -1.54 -9.81
N VAL A 153 -2.28 -0.22 -9.93
CA VAL A 153 -2.62 0.50 -11.15
C VAL A 153 -1.51 1.47 -11.51
N ALA A 154 -0.77 1.18 -12.58
CA ALA A 154 0.44 1.92 -12.93
C ALA A 154 0.24 3.03 -13.99
N GLY A 155 -0.83 2.96 -14.77
CA GLY A 155 -1.15 3.85 -15.90
C GLY A 155 -2.64 4.17 -15.96
N SER A 156 -3.04 5.08 -16.84
CA SER A 156 -4.44 5.50 -17.05
C SER A 156 -5.13 4.78 -18.21
N ASP A 157 -4.39 4.02 -18.99
CA ASP A 157 -4.84 3.29 -20.18
C ASP A 157 -3.88 2.12 -20.47
N ALA A 158 -4.21 1.32 -21.49
CA ALA A 158 -3.42 0.15 -21.88
C ALA A 158 -1.98 0.51 -22.26
N GLU A 159 -1.77 1.60 -23.01
CA GLU A 159 -0.43 1.99 -23.46
C GLU A 159 0.46 2.39 -22.27
N SER A 160 -0.02 3.31 -21.43
CA SER A 160 0.74 3.81 -20.28
C SER A 160 0.96 2.74 -19.22
N HIS A 161 -0.06 1.94 -18.91
CA HIS A 161 0.06 0.89 -17.89
C HIS A 161 1.02 -0.21 -18.35
N ASP A 162 0.82 -0.78 -19.54
CA ASP A 162 1.67 -1.85 -20.08
C ASP A 162 3.12 -1.40 -20.25
N ARG A 163 3.34 -0.14 -20.66
CA ARG A 163 4.68 0.46 -20.72
C ARG A 163 5.34 0.53 -19.35
N ILE A 164 4.60 0.86 -18.29
CA ILE A 164 5.19 0.99 -16.95
C ILE A 164 5.45 -0.39 -16.32
N VAL A 165 4.55 -1.36 -16.50
CA VAL A 165 4.70 -2.72 -15.94
C VAL A 165 5.51 -3.68 -16.83
N GLN A 166 5.87 -3.23 -18.03
CA GLN A 166 6.68 -3.95 -19.04
C GLN A 166 6.03 -5.25 -19.54
N VAL A 167 4.69 -5.31 -19.56
CA VAL A 167 3.94 -6.49 -20.02
C VAL A 167 2.73 -6.05 -20.84
N LYS A 168 2.65 -6.50 -22.10
CA LYS A 168 1.52 -6.22 -22.99
C LYS A 168 0.25 -6.96 -22.55
N GLY A 169 -0.89 -6.26 -22.59
CA GLY A 169 -2.20 -6.72 -22.15
C GLY A 169 -2.33 -6.83 -20.64
N ALA A 170 -1.47 -6.16 -19.85
CA ALA A 170 -1.57 -6.16 -18.41
C ALA A 170 -2.77 -5.34 -17.95
N TRP A 171 -2.97 -4.16 -18.56
CA TRP A 171 -4.15 -3.32 -18.33
C TRP A 171 -5.46 -4.07 -18.53
N ASP A 172 -5.65 -4.67 -19.71
CA ASP A 172 -6.91 -5.36 -20.05
C ASP A 172 -7.21 -6.51 -19.09
N LYS A 173 -6.19 -7.25 -18.65
CA LYS A 173 -6.34 -8.34 -17.68
C LYS A 173 -6.67 -7.81 -16.29
N MET A 174 -5.95 -6.78 -15.83
CA MET A 174 -6.23 -6.14 -14.55
C MET A 174 -7.67 -5.61 -14.52
N LEU A 175 -8.06 -4.83 -15.53
CA LEU A 175 -9.39 -4.22 -15.60
C LEU A 175 -10.50 -5.27 -15.68
N ARG A 176 -10.33 -6.32 -16.49
CA ARG A 176 -11.28 -7.44 -16.53
C ARG A 176 -11.43 -8.12 -15.17
N GLY A 177 -10.34 -8.28 -14.43
CA GLY A 177 -10.37 -8.80 -13.06
C GLY A 177 -11.15 -7.88 -12.13
N MET A 178 -10.88 -6.58 -12.18
CA MET A 178 -11.60 -5.57 -11.38
C MET A 178 -13.09 -5.51 -11.70
N ASP A 179 -13.47 -5.54 -12.98
CA ASP A 179 -14.88 -5.56 -13.41
C ASP A 179 -15.61 -6.80 -12.89
N HIS A 180 -14.95 -7.96 -12.89
CA HIS A 180 -15.51 -9.20 -12.33
C HIS A 180 -15.71 -9.08 -10.82
N LEU A 181 -14.71 -8.57 -10.09
CA LEU A 181 -14.81 -8.30 -8.66
C LEU A 181 -15.91 -7.28 -8.32
N ASP A 182 -16.14 -6.28 -9.17
CA ASP A 182 -17.15 -5.24 -8.98
C ASP A 182 -18.58 -5.79 -8.92
N SER A 183 -18.81 -6.97 -9.51
CA SER A 183 -20.10 -7.66 -9.49
C SER A 183 -20.46 -8.26 -8.12
N TYR A 184 -19.54 -8.30 -7.16
CA TYR A 184 -19.74 -8.85 -5.83
C TYR A 184 -19.96 -7.74 -4.79
N ASP A 185 -21.17 -7.63 -4.25
CA ASP A 185 -21.54 -6.55 -3.32
C ASP A 185 -20.73 -6.49 -2.02
N HIS A 186 -20.21 -7.64 -1.57
CA HIS A 186 -19.43 -7.75 -0.34
C HIS A 186 -17.92 -7.56 -0.55
N VAL A 187 -17.47 -7.49 -1.80
CA VAL A 187 -16.07 -7.26 -2.15
C VAL A 187 -15.75 -5.77 -2.08
N LYS A 188 -14.55 -5.45 -1.59
CA LYS A 188 -13.98 -4.11 -1.61
C LYS A 188 -12.66 -4.11 -2.37
N MET A 189 -12.53 -3.19 -3.31
CA MET A 189 -11.28 -2.94 -4.01
C MET A 189 -10.63 -1.66 -3.49
N ILE A 190 -9.31 -1.72 -3.39
CA ILE A 190 -8.40 -0.60 -3.11
C ILE A 190 -7.43 -0.55 -4.28
N SER A 191 -7.17 0.62 -4.86
CA SER A 191 -6.11 0.74 -5.87
C SER A 191 -4.89 1.41 -5.27
N ASN A 192 -3.68 0.99 -5.66
CA ASN A 192 -2.47 1.78 -5.42
C ASN A 192 -1.77 2.15 -6.73
N SER A 193 -1.22 3.35 -6.78
CA SER A 193 -0.45 3.84 -7.91
C SER A 193 0.85 4.46 -7.40
N VAL A 194 1.99 3.95 -7.90
CA VAL A 194 3.30 4.51 -7.59
C VAL A 194 3.52 5.76 -8.45
N VAL A 195 3.67 6.90 -7.80
CA VAL A 195 3.82 8.22 -8.42
C VAL A 195 5.29 8.46 -8.75
N THR A 196 5.58 8.48 -10.05
CA THR A 196 6.91 8.65 -10.66
C THR A 196 6.83 9.70 -11.76
N GLN A 197 7.98 10.07 -12.34
CA GLN A 197 8.06 10.83 -13.61
C GLN A 197 7.17 10.27 -14.72
N LEU A 198 6.92 8.96 -14.73
CA LEU A 198 6.14 8.29 -15.76
C LEU A 198 4.62 8.32 -15.51
N SER A 199 4.20 8.56 -14.27
CA SER A 199 2.81 8.35 -13.81
C SER A 199 2.17 9.58 -13.17
N TYR A 200 2.95 10.52 -12.62
CA TYR A 200 2.37 11.72 -11.99
C TYR A 200 1.45 12.55 -12.93
N PRO A 201 1.72 12.69 -14.25
CA PRO A 201 0.81 13.42 -15.12
C PRO A 201 -0.53 12.70 -15.33
N LEU A 202 -0.54 11.38 -15.11
CA LEU A 202 -1.66 10.49 -15.44
C LEU A 202 -2.66 10.36 -14.28
N LEU A 203 -2.33 10.80 -13.06
CA LEU A 203 -3.14 10.53 -11.86
C LEU A 203 -4.63 10.90 -12.02
N PRO A 204 -5.01 12.07 -12.57
CA PRO A 204 -6.42 12.40 -12.76
C PRO A 204 -7.12 11.46 -13.75
N ALA A 205 -6.43 11.06 -14.82
CA ALA A 205 -6.96 10.14 -15.83
C ALA A 205 -7.04 8.70 -15.30
N MET A 206 -6.16 8.28 -14.38
CA MET A 206 -6.28 7.00 -13.69
C MET A 206 -7.58 6.92 -12.86
N VAL A 207 -7.97 8.01 -12.20
CA VAL A 207 -9.23 8.08 -11.46
C VAL A 207 -10.42 7.95 -12.41
N ASP A 208 -10.40 8.69 -13.52
CA ASP A 208 -11.47 8.67 -14.54
C ASP A 208 -11.62 7.28 -15.16
N ALA A 209 -10.50 6.62 -15.49
CA ALA A 209 -10.49 5.30 -16.13
C ALA A 209 -11.10 4.19 -15.27
N LEU A 210 -11.15 4.40 -13.95
CA LEU A 210 -11.71 3.44 -13.00
C LEU A 210 -13.07 3.91 -12.44
N ALA A 211 -13.64 5.02 -12.92
CA ALA A 211 -14.80 5.67 -12.32
C ALA A 211 -16.06 4.79 -12.28
N HIS A 212 -16.18 3.82 -13.19
CA HIS A 212 -17.34 2.90 -13.25
C HIS A 212 -17.35 1.84 -12.14
N LEU A 213 -16.22 1.58 -11.50
CA LEU A 213 -16.09 0.57 -10.44
C LEU A 213 -16.71 1.07 -9.13
N LYS A 214 -17.82 0.44 -8.72
CA LYS A 214 -18.59 0.77 -7.52
C LYS A 214 -17.97 0.23 -6.25
N ARG A 215 -17.23 -0.88 -6.37
CA ARG A 215 -16.53 -1.57 -5.27
C ARG A 215 -15.11 -1.07 -5.09
N LEU A 216 -14.60 -0.22 -5.98
CA LEU A 216 -13.37 0.54 -5.74
C LEU A 216 -13.65 1.68 -4.76
N VAL A 217 -13.38 1.41 -3.48
CA VAL A 217 -13.74 2.28 -2.34
C VAL A 217 -12.60 3.16 -1.85
N GLN A 218 -11.36 2.85 -2.24
CA GLN A 218 -10.17 3.61 -1.84
C GLN A 218 -9.15 3.67 -2.99
N MET A 219 -8.50 4.83 -3.14
CA MET A 219 -7.37 5.00 -4.06
C MET A 219 -6.16 5.56 -3.33
N GLU A 220 -5.00 4.94 -3.54
CA GLU A 220 -3.75 5.32 -2.88
C GLU A 220 -2.71 5.80 -3.90
N PHE A 221 -2.07 6.93 -3.60
CA PHE A 221 -1.03 7.54 -4.41
C PHE A 221 0.30 7.53 -3.64
N TRP A 222 1.20 6.65 -4.05
CA TRP A 222 2.46 6.39 -3.35
C TRP A 222 3.61 7.10 -4.03
N THR A 223 4.11 8.18 -3.43
CA THR A 223 5.27 8.89 -3.99
C THR A 223 6.50 7.99 -3.96
N TYR A 224 7.14 7.84 -5.12
CA TYR A 224 8.23 6.89 -5.33
C TYR A 224 9.49 7.25 -4.54
N PHE A 225 10.16 6.21 -4.06
CA PHE A 225 11.52 6.25 -3.54
C PHE A 225 12.29 5.00 -4.01
N PRO A 226 13.60 5.06 -4.25
CA PRO A 226 14.33 4.00 -4.94
C PRO A 226 14.89 2.89 -4.05
N MET A 227 14.67 2.89 -2.72
CA MET A 227 15.36 2.01 -1.77
C MET A 227 16.89 2.18 -1.80
N ALA A 228 17.31 3.43 -2.04
CA ALA A 228 18.70 3.83 -2.18
C ALA A 228 18.84 5.32 -1.87
N GLU A 229 20.07 5.76 -1.67
CA GLU A 229 20.43 7.15 -1.37
C GLU A 229 20.32 8.05 -2.62
N THR A 230 20.24 7.46 -3.82
CA THR A 230 20.13 8.18 -5.10
C THR A 230 19.13 7.52 -6.04
N ASP A 231 18.52 8.32 -6.93
CA ASP A 231 17.54 7.86 -7.92
C ASP A 231 18.21 7.46 -9.25
N GLU A 232 18.87 6.30 -9.27
CA GLU A 232 19.57 5.80 -10.47
C GLU A 232 18.63 5.56 -11.66
N LYS A 233 17.37 5.16 -11.40
CA LYS A 233 16.35 4.93 -12.43
C LYS A 233 15.77 6.24 -12.99
N GLY A 234 16.08 7.38 -12.39
CA GLY A 234 15.57 8.68 -12.81
C GLY A 234 14.06 8.86 -12.64
N LEU A 235 13.40 8.05 -11.81
CA LEU A 235 11.94 7.98 -11.67
C LEU A 235 11.36 8.94 -10.64
N ALA A 236 12.17 9.47 -9.72
CA ALA A 236 11.72 10.46 -8.75
C ALA A 236 11.27 11.75 -9.45
N ALA A 237 10.09 12.24 -9.07
CA ALA A 237 9.52 13.50 -9.53
C ALA A 237 9.53 14.57 -8.45
N ARG A 238 9.69 15.83 -8.86
CA ARG A 238 9.71 16.96 -7.93
C ARG A 238 8.30 17.14 -7.34
N ASN A 239 8.22 17.42 -6.05
CA ASN A 239 6.93 17.54 -5.36
C ASN A 239 6.03 18.62 -5.97
N THR A 240 6.59 19.71 -6.49
CA THR A 240 5.85 20.78 -7.19
C THR A 240 5.22 20.33 -8.50
N ASP A 241 5.81 19.34 -9.18
CA ASP A 241 5.31 18.82 -10.45
C ASP A 241 4.20 17.78 -10.20
N ILE A 242 4.35 17.00 -9.12
CA ILE A 242 3.36 16.02 -8.66
C ILE A 242 2.11 16.73 -8.12
N LEU A 243 2.27 17.86 -7.41
CA LEU A 243 1.20 18.46 -6.61
C LEU A 243 -0.07 18.80 -7.42
N PRO A 244 -0.02 19.48 -8.59
CA PRO A 244 -1.22 19.81 -9.35
C PRO A 244 -2.05 18.58 -9.78
N PRO A 245 -1.50 17.58 -10.49
CA PRO A 245 -2.28 16.39 -10.87
C PRO A 245 -2.69 15.55 -9.65
N LEU A 246 -1.89 15.51 -8.59
CA LEU A 246 -2.28 14.83 -7.35
C LEU A 246 -3.51 15.47 -6.71
N ARG A 247 -3.57 16.79 -6.58
CA ARG A 247 -4.74 17.50 -6.03
C ARG A 247 -6.01 17.26 -6.85
N MET A 248 -5.87 17.24 -8.18
CA MET A 248 -6.97 16.91 -9.10
C MET A 248 -7.45 15.47 -8.91
N ALA A 249 -6.53 14.51 -8.80
CA ALA A 249 -6.87 13.11 -8.56
C ALA A 249 -7.58 12.91 -7.21
N ILE A 250 -7.10 13.55 -6.13
CA ILE A 250 -7.76 13.51 -4.82
C ILE A 250 -9.19 14.05 -4.92
N ALA A 251 -9.39 15.21 -5.55
CA ALA A 251 -10.71 15.82 -5.69
C ALA A 251 -11.68 14.90 -6.46
N ARG A 252 -11.27 14.39 -7.62
CA ARG A 252 -12.08 13.49 -8.46
C ARG A 252 -12.41 12.18 -7.75
N ALA A 253 -11.46 11.58 -7.04
CA ALA A 253 -11.72 10.35 -6.30
C ALA A 253 -12.74 10.58 -5.17
N ARG A 254 -12.65 11.72 -4.47
CA ARG A 254 -13.63 12.11 -3.43
C ARG A 254 -15.01 12.39 -4.01
N GLU A 255 -15.11 12.99 -5.20
CA GLU A 255 -16.39 13.19 -5.92
C GLU A 255 -17.08 11.85 -6.25
N LEU A 256 -16.29 10.79 -6.48
CA LEU A 256 -16.78 9.42 -6.65
C LEU A 256 -17.10 8.71 -5.31
N GLY A 257 -16.98 9.40 -4.18
CA GLY A 257 -17.22 8.84 -2.84
C GLY A 257 -16.11 7.91 -2.35
N ARG A 258 -14.90 8.01 -2.90
CA ARG A 258 -13.76 7.16 -2.53
C ARG A 258 -12.92 7.79 -1.43
N PHE A 259 -12.42 6.93 -0.55
CA PHE A 259 -11.31 7.27 0.34
C PHE A 259 -10.04 7.50 -0.47
N VAL A 260 -9.16 8.37 0.02
CA VAL A 260 -7.89 8.68 -0.66
C VAL A 260 -6.76 8.71 0.34
N GLU A 261 -5.72 7.93 0.07
CA GLU A 261 -4.46 8.00 0.82
C GLU A 261 -3.33 8.47 -0.09
N VAL A 262 -2.58 9.44 0.37
CA VAL A 262 -1.32 9.89 -0.22
C VAL A 262 -0.20 9.40 0.70
N LYS A 263 0.84 8.84 0.10
CA LYS A 263 1.99 8.29 0.83
C LYS A 263 3.27 8.97 0.39
N ASN A 264 4.19 9.13 1.34
CA ASN A 264 5.54 9.69 1.14
C ASN A 264 5.56 11.08 0.49
N PHE A 265 4.61 11.94 0.84
CA PHE A 265 4.51 13.30 0.30
C PHE A 265 4.58 14.35 1.41
N PRO A 266 5.19 15.53 1.19
CA PRO A 266 5.23 16.57 2.22
C PRO A 266 3.83 17.11 2.58
N GLU A 267 3.38 16.86 3.81
CA GLU A 267 2.03 17.22 4.28
C GLU A 267 1.67 18.69 4.05
N CYS A 268 2.60 19.60 4.36
CA CYS A 268 2.41 21.04 4.24
C CYS A 268 2.07 21.51 2.82
N LEU A 269 2.38 20.73 1.79
CA LEU A 269 2.07 21.04 0.40
C LEU A 269 0.63 20.66 0.03
N LEU A 270 -0.01 19.75 0.75
CA LEU A 270 -1.38 19.30 0.45
C LEU A 270 -2.44 20.34 0.85
N GLY A 271 -2.10 21.28 1.75
CA GLY A 271 -3.01 22.37 2.14
C GLY A 271 -4.32 21.84 2.72
N GLN A 272 -5.45 22.22 2.12
CA GLN A 272 -6.79 21.76 2.57
C GLN A 272 -7.02 20.24 2.38
N GLN A 273 -6.16 19.56 1.62
CA GLN A 273 -6.21 18.11 1.40
C GLN A 273 -5.17 17.36 2.25
N ALA A 274 -4.61 17.99 3.29
CA ALA A 274 -3.62 17.36 4.18
C ALA A 274 -4.14 16.09 4.86
N ASP A 275 -5.45 15.99 5.06
CA ASP A 275 -6.12 14.80 5.59
C ASP A 275 -5.95 13.55 4.71
N ALA A 276 -5.57 13.72 3.45
CA ALA A 276 -5.26 12.60 2.56
C ALA A 276 -3.89 11.95 2.89
N LEU A 277 -2.98 12.63 3.60
CA LEU A 277 -1.68 12.03 3.94
C LEU A 277 -1.87 10.97 5.03
N VAL A 278 -1.57 9.73 4.68
CA VAL A 278 -1.61 8.60 5.61
C VAL A 278 -0.38 7.74 5.35
N ASN A 279 0.64 7.80 6.21
CA ASN A 279 1.82 6.92 6.09
C ASN A 279 1.78 5.72 7.03
N ALA A 280 0.79 5.68 7.94
CA ALA A 280 0.45 4.48 8.69
C ALA A 280 0.29 3.26 7.75
N GLN A 281 0.75 2.11 8.23
CA GLN A 281 0.71 0.82 7.55
C GLN A 281 0.35 -0.27 8.56
N PRO A 282 -0.25 -1.38 8.11
CA PRO A 282 -0.42 -2.58 8.92
C PRO A 282 0.91 -3.05 9.52
N LEU A 283 0.82 -3.88 10.56
CA LEU A 283 1.99 -4.59 11.08
C LEU A 283 2.55 -5.50 9.97
N LEU A 284 3.73 -5.18 9.44
CA LEU A 284 4.34 -5.90 8.32
C LEU A 284 5.29 -6.97 8.83
N VAL A 285 5.01 -8.22 8.46
CA VAL A 285 5.85 -9.39 8.64
C VAL A 285 6.55 -9.67 7.32
N ILE A 286 7.84 -9.35 7.27
CA ILE A 286 8.70 -9.47 6.09
C ILE A 286 10.11 -9.87 6.54
N ASP A 287 10.86 -10.47 5.62
CA ASP A 287 12.28 -10.76 5.80
C ASP A 287 13.04 -9.52 6.33
N PRO A 288 13.84 -9.64 7.42
CA PRO A 288 14.61 -8.53 7.98
C PRO A 288 15.49 -7.80 6.96
N GLU A 289 16.04 -8.51 5.97
CA GLU A 289 16.95 -7.96 4.98
C GLU A 289 16.26 -6.95 4.04
N PHE A 290 14.91 -6.94 4.01
CA PHE A 290 14.14 -5.88 3.37
C PHE A 290 14.44 -4.51 3.98
N TRP A 291 14.57 -4.45 5.31
CA TRP A 291 14.77 -3.20 6.02
C TRP A 291 16.15 -2.60 5.78
N THR A 292 17.15 -3.44 5.49
CA THR A 292 18.48 -2.98 5.09
C THR A 292 18.40 -2.08 3.87
N GLU A 293 17.59 -2.42 2.87
CA GLU A 293 17.40 -1.55 1.70
C GLU A 293 16.41 -0.41 1.97
N PHE A 294 15.37 -0.67 2.75
CA PHE A 294 14.39 0.37 3.09
C PHE A 294 15.03 1.55 3.84
N ASP A 295 15.88 1.25 4.83
CA ASP A 295 16.47 2.26 5.70
C ASP A 295 17.48 3.15 4.94
N ARG A 296 17.98 2.71 3.77
CA ARG A 296 18.83 3.52 2.87
C ARG A 296 18.11 4.71 2.23
N ASN A 297 16.78 4.71 2.23
CA ASN A 297 16.03 5.89 1.78
C ASN A 297 16.28 7.10 2.69
N ASP A 298 16.71 6.86 3.95
CA ASP A 298 17.03 7.87 4.96
C ASP A 298 16.01 9.02 4.93
N PHE A 299 14.77 8.69 5.32
CA PHE A 299 13.67 9.65 5.37
C PHE A 299 13.93 10.76 6.41
N HIS A 300 12.97 11.68 6.55
CA HIS A 300 12.99 12.79 7.51
C HIS A 300 14.04 13.87 7.25
N GLN A 301 14.56 13.97 6.04
CA GLN A 301 15.55 14.99 5.63
C GLN A 301 14.93 16.40 5.43
N CYS A 302 13.71 16.64 5.93
CA CYS A 302 13.07 17.94 5.81
C CYS A 302 13.79 18.97 6.71
N PRO A 303 14.18 20.15 6.20
CA PRO A 303 14.93 21.14 6.98
C PRO A 303 14.13 21.72 8.17
N HIS A 304 12.80 21.54 8.19
CA HIS A 304 11.92 22.02 9.25
C HIS A 304 11.47 20.91 10.22
N ARG A 305 12.05 19.71 10.15
CA ARG A 305 11.59 18.53 10.92
C ARG A 305 11.51 18.78 12.43
N GLU A 306 12.52 19.43 13.00
CA GLU A 306 12.63 19.69 14.45
C GLU A 306 11.49 20.56 15.01
N VAL A 307 10.88 21.41 14.18
CA VAL A 307 9.84 22.35 14.61
C VAL A 307 8.46 22.01 14.05
N CYS A 308 8.37 21.04 13.13
CA CYS A 308 7.13 20.63 12.49
C CYS A 308 6.38 19.62 13.37
N LYS A 309 5.09 19.88 13.63
CA LYS A 309 4.24 18.99 14.44
C LYS A 309 3.58 17.84 13.66
N SER A 310 3.85 17.72 12.37
CA SER A 310 3.33 16.61 11.57
C SER A 310 3.74 15.26 12.17
N THR A 311 2.76 14.37 12.36
CA THR A 311 2.96 13.01 12.88
C THR A 311 2.95 11.93 11.80
N GLU A 312 2.54 12.29 10.58
CA GLU A 312 2.43 11.38 9.44
C GLU A 312 3.50 11.65 8.38
N CYS A 313 4.06 12.86 8.31
CA CYS A 313 5.00 13.22 7.25
C CYS A 313 6.36 12.54 7.44
N LEU A 314 6.72 11.68 6.50
CA LEU A 314 8.07 11.11 6.39
C LEU A 314 9.11 12.14 5.94
N GLY A 315 8.72 13.35 5.53
CA GLY A 315 9.63 14.37 5.02
C GLY A 315 10.20 13.99 3.65
N LEU A 316 11.42 14.45 3.37
CA LEU A 316 12.13 14.12 2.13
C LEU A 316 13.02 12.90 2.36
N SER A 317 13.20 12.06 1.35
CA SER A 317 14.20 10.99 1.33
C SER A 317 15.56 11.51 0.87
N ALA A 318 16.64 10.79 1.19
CA ALA A 318 17.98 11.08 0.70
C ALA A 318 18.03 11.20 -0.83
N ALA A 319 17.41 10.27 -1.55
CA ALA A 319 17.34 10.30 -3.01
C ALA A 319 16.63 11.54 -3.57
N TYR A 320 15.58 12.01 -2.90
CA TYR A 320 14.90 13.25 -3.29
C TYR A 320 15.84 14.44 -3.09
N VAL A 321 16.46 14.57 -1.91
CA VAL A 321 17.35 15.69 -1.58
C VAL A 321 18.57 15.72 -2.51
N ALA A 322 19.16 14.56 -2.80
CA ALA A 322 20.28 14.44 -3.72
C ALA A 322 19.94 14.93 -5.13
N LYS A 323 18.69 14.73 -5.59
CA LYS A 323 18.25 15.10 -6.94
C LYS A 323 17.72 16.53 -7.05
N PHE A 324 17.00 17.02 -6.05
CA PHE A 324 16.23 18.27 -6.14
C PHE A 324 16.59 19.33 -5.09
N GLY A 325 17.38 18.98 -4.07
CA GLY A 325 17.67 19.82 -2.90
C GLY A 325 16.68 19.64 -1.76
N ASP A 326 16.85 20.41 -0.69
CA ASP A 326 16.07 20.30 0.56
C ASP A 326 14.72 21.06 0.53
N GLU A 327 14.44 21.79 -0.56
CA GLU A 327 13.19 22.54 -0.79
C GLU A 327 12.81 23.46 0.39
N ARG A 328 13.80 24.01 1.12
CA ARG A 328 13.60 24.75 2.38
C ARG A 328 12.60 25.90 2.28
N ASP A 329 12.64 26.65 1.19
CA ASP A 329 11.78 27.82 0.99
C ASP A 329 10.35 27.44 0.57
N LEU A 330 10.18 26.23 0.02
CA LEU A 330 8.90 25.68 -0.39
C LEU A 330 8.17 25.02 0.79
N LEU A 331 8.88 24.22 1.58
CA LEU A 331 8.32 23.48 2.70
C LEU A 331 8.06 24.38 3.91
N ARG A 332 6.98 24.11 4.64
CA ARG A 332 6.60 24.88 5.83
C ARG A 332 6.25 23.96 7.00
N PRO A 333 6.72 24.22 8.22
CA PRO A 333 6.34 23.42 9.38
C PRO A 333 4.84 23.59 9.68
N LEU A 334 4.19 22.48 10.04
CA LEU A 334 2.84 22.50 10.60
C LEU A 334 2.91 22.82 12.10
N THR A 335 2.02 23.68 12.57
CA THR A 335 2.02 24.27 13.92
C THR A 335 1.02 23.66 14.86
#